data_AF-A0A370SDY3-F1
#
_entry.id   AF-A0A370SDY3-F1
#
_cell.length_a   1.000
_cell.length_b   1.000
_cell.length_c   1.000
_cell.angle_alpha   90.00
_cell.angle_beta   90.00
_cell.angle_gamma   90.00
#
_symmetry.space_group_name_H-M   'P 1'
#
loop_
_entity.id
_entity.type
_entity.pdbx_description
1 polymer ?
#
loop_
_entity_poly.entity_id
_entity_poly.type
_entity_poly.pdbx_seq_one_letter_code
_entity_poly.pdbx_strand_id
1 'polypeptide(L)'
;MTNISAIGKAITESIEFISRVGGECDHLAKLIREEVSRALLSPEVAHRYKAGGQWIEKFANDEKGWINTELGFSLPVVIKPKRSICGYIVVQISLAGNGIGAADNHEPLIHVGWWGAPIDFEEFLMSFPLDLDSEFDLSLQADRLFKWAHSQYDDEWCYSLYLTDINSPADVQALIVNPVKALLAGSDAEQALSRTRAVRYEKLLHGEPGQYRTLPR
;
A
#
# COMPACT_ATOMS: atom_id res chain seq x y z
N MET A 1 39.79 -20.57 5.26
CA MET A 1 39.78 -20.12 3.86
C MET A 1 38.36 -20.31 3.33
N THR A 2 37.59 -19.23 3.22
CA THR A 2 36.26 -19.26 2.61
C THR A 2 36.44 -19.61 1.13
N ASN A 3 35.83 -20.71 0.69
CA ASN A 3 36.02 -21.24 -0.66
C ASN A 3 35.44 -20.24 -1.68
N ILE A 4 36.28 -19.68 -2.56
CA ILE A 4 35.89 -18.67 -3.57
C ILE A 4 34.72 -19.17 -4.44
N SER A 5 34.66 -20.49 -4.69
CA SER A 5 33.55 -21.13 -5.40
C SER A 5 32.21 -21.02 -4.65
N ALA A 6 32.22 -21.06 -3.31
CA ALA A 6 31.01 -20.91 -2.51
C ALA A 6 30.47 -19.47 -2.55
N ILE A 7 31.37 -18.47 -2.63
CA ILE A 7 30.99 -17.06 -2.77
C ILE A 7 30.29 -16.83 -4.11
N GLY A 8 30.88 -17.31 -5.21
CA GLY A 8 30.27 -17.19 -6.54
C GLY A 8 28.87 -17.82 -6.60
N LYS A 9 28.71 -19.01 -6.03
CA LYS A 9 27.41 -19.69 -5.93
C LYS A 9 26.37 -18.86 -5.16
N ALA A 10 26.74 -18.34 -3.98
CA ALA A 10 25.84 -17.54 -3.15
C ALA A 10 25.38 -16.25 -3.86
N ILE A 11 26.27 -15.60 -4.64
CA ILE A 11 25.90 -14.44 -5.45
C ILE A 11 24.83 -14.84 -6.47
N THR A 12 25.08 -15.89 -7.27
CA THR A 12 24.11 -16.35 -8.28
C THR A 12 22.76 -16.69 -7.67
N GLU A 13 22.74 -17.49 -6.59
CA GLU A 13 21.51 -17.89 -5.90
C GLU A 13 20.73 -16.69 -5.35
N SER A 14 21.43 -15.66 -4.86
CA SER A 14 20.80 -14.42 -4.36
C SER A 14 20.14 -13.62 -5.48
N ILE A 15 20.79 -13.49 -6.64
CA ILE A 15 20.21 -12.78 -7.79
C ILE A 15 18.99 -13.51 -8.32
N GLU A 16 19.07 -14.83 -8.46
CA GLU A 16 17.94 -15.65 -8.88
C GLU A 16 16.77 -15.55 -7.89
N PHE A 17 17.06 -15.51 -6.58
CA PHE A 17 16.04 -15.31 -5.56
C PHE A 17 15.35 -13.95 -5.69
N ILE A 18 16.12 -12.86 -5.78
CA ILE A 18 15.57 -11.50 -5.97
C ILE A 18 14.71 -11.43 -7.24
N SER A 19 15.17 -12.04 -8.33
CA SER A 19 14.42 -12.09 -9.59
C SER A 19 13.09 -12.84 -9.45
N ARG A 20 13.04 -13.96 -8.70
CA ARG A 20 11.79 -14.68 -8.41
C ARG A 20 10.84 -13.84 -7.56
N VAL A 21 11.36 -13.18 -6.52
CA VAL A 21 10.56 -12.29 -5.66
C VAL A 21 9.92 -11.17 -6.48
N GLY A 22 10.70 -10.53 -7.37
CA GLY A 22 10.16 -9.51 -8.28
C GLY A 22 9.04 -10.05 -9.17
N GLY A 23 9.25 -11.23 -9.76
CA GLY A 23 8.21 -11.90 -10.54
C GLY A 23 6.94 -12.19 -9.74
N GLU A 24 7.05 -12.69 -8.50
CA GLU A 24 5.89 -12.94 -7.64
C GLU A 24 5.15 -11.65 -7.27
N CYS A 25 5.89 -10.55 -7.01
CA CYS A 25 5.30 -9.24 -6.75
C CYS A 25 4.50 -8.73 -7.95
N ASP A 26 5.02 -8.86 -9.18
CA ASP A 26 4.31 -8.46 -10.40
C ASP A 26 3.02 -9.27 -10.60
N HIS A 27 3.07 -10.59 -10.37
CA HIS A 27 1.89 -11.45 -10.46
C HIS A 27 0.84 -11.07 -9.43
N LEU A 28 1.25 -10.84 -8.18
CA LEU A 28 0.36 -10.42 -7.11
C LEU A 28 -0.25 -9.04 -7.41
N ALA A 29 0.56 -8.06 -7.82
CA ALA A 29 0.09 -6.74 -8.18
C ALA A 29 -0.93 -6.80 -9.32
N LYS A 30 -0.69 -7.62 -10.35
CA LYS A 30 -1.66 -7.84 -11.42
C LYS A 30 -2.99 -8.39 -10.88
N LEU A 31 -2.94 -9.42 -10.03
CA LEU A 31 -4.14 -10.00 -9.43
C LEU A 31 -4.92 -8.97 -8.60
N ILE A 32 -4.23 -8.20 -7.75
CA ILE A 32 -4.85 -7.14 -6.94
C ILE A 32 -5.54 -6.11 -7.84
N ARG A 33 -4.85 -5.63 -8.88
CA ARG A 33 -5.39 -4.63 -9.81
C ARG A 33 -6.64 -5.14 -10.52
N GLU A 34 -6.63 -6.39 -10.98
CA GLU A 34 -7.80 -7.01 -11.61
C GLU A 34 -8.99 -7.13 -10.66
N GLU A 35 -8.75 -7.58 -9.42
CA GLU A 35 -9.82 -7.76 -8.44
C GLU A 35 -10.38 -6.44 -7.91
N VAL A 36 -9.53 -5.44 -7.64
CA VAL A 36 -9.96 -4.10 -7.24
C VAL A 36 -10.74 -3.43 -8.38
N SER A 37 -10.30 -3.57 -9.64
CA SER A 37 -11.08 -3.10 -10.79
C SER A 37 -12.46 -3.76 -10.87
N ARG A 38 -12.55 -5.08 -10.64
CA ARG A 38 -13.83 -5.81 -10.58
C ARG A 38 -14.71 -5.30 -9.44
N ALA A 39 -14.13 -4.96 -8.30
CA ALA A 39 -14.85 -4.46 -7.13
C ALA A 39 -15.63 -3.17 -7.43
N LEU A 40 -15.08 -2.28 -8.27
CA LEU A 40 -15.77 -1.06 -8.70
C LEU A 40 -17.00 -1.32 -9.59
N LEU A 41 -17.14 -2.53 -10.14
CA LEU A 41 -18.32 -2.95 -10.90
C LEU A 41 -19.42 -3.56 -10.01
N SER A 42 -19.10 -3.86 -8.74
CA SER A 42 -20.08 -4.42 -7.80
C SER A 42 -21.17 -3.39 -7.46
N PRO A 43 -22.46 -3.78 -7.30
CA PRO A 43 -23.56 -2.84 -7.05
C PRO A 43 -23.34 -1.92 -5.83
N GLU A 44 -22.71 -2.46 -4.79
CA GLU A 44 -22.36 -1.75 -3.55
C GLU A 44 -21.47 -0.53 -3.80
N VAL A 45 -20.64 -0.55 -4.86
CA VAL A 45 -19.68 0.53 -5.16
C VAL A 45 -20.03 1.26 -6.45
N ALA A 46 -20.50 0.54 -7.48
CA ALA A 46 -20.75 1.02 -8.82
C ALA A 46 -21.82 2.13 -8.91
N HIS A 47 -22.71 2.24 -7.93
CA HIS A 47 -23.70 3.31 -7.90
C HIS A 47 -23.04 4.69 -7.68
N ARG A 48 -21.89 4.75 -6.99
CA ARG A 48 -21.18 5.98 -6.63
C ARG A 48 -19.84 6.13 -7.33
N TYR A 49 -19.07 5.05 -7.47
CA TYR A 49 -17.72 5.09 -8.02
C TYR A 49 -17.65 4.39 -9.38
N LYS A 50 -16.69 4.80 -10.20
CA LYS A 50 -16.29 4.08 -11.42
C LYS A 50 -14.80 4.33 -11.70
N ALA A 51 -14.16 3.40 -12.38
CA ALA A 51 -12.82 3.63 -12.92
C ALA A 51 -12.84 4.83 -13.89
N GLY A 52 -11.87 5.73 -13.73
CA GLY A 52 -11.63 6.91 -14.55
C GLY A 52 -10.60 6.70 -15.66
N GLY A 53 -9.94 5.54 -15.70
CA GLY A 53 -8.90 5.23 -16.67
C GLY A 53 -8.28 3.86 -16.43
N GLN A 54 -7.10 3.65 -17.01
CA GLN A 54 -6.26 2.48 -16.74
C GLN A 54 -5.43 2.67 -15.46
N TRP A 55 -4.92 1.58 -14.91
CA TRP A 55 -3.93 1.64 -13.83
C TRP A 55 -2.67 2.35 -14.30
N ILE A 56 -2.19 3.27 -13.48
CA ILE A 56 -0.90 3.95 -13.61
C ILE A 56 0.11 3.15 -12.78
N GLU A 57 1.26 2.83 -13.38
CA GLU A 57 2.32 2.06 -12.75
C GLU A 57 3.55 2.95 -12.56
N LYS A 58 4.13 2.93 -11.36
CA LYS A 58 5.36 3.63 -11.00
C LYS A 58 6.26 2.67 -10.23
N PHE A 59 7.56 2.83 -10.36
CA PHE A 59 8.54 1.97 -9.71
C PHE A 59 9.65 2.84 -9.13
N ALA A 60 10.17 2.44 -7.97
CA ALA A 60 11.37 3.04 -7.38
C ALA A 60 12.44 1.96 -7.19
N ASN A 61 13.69 2.34 -7.46
CA ASN A 61 14.85 1.50 -7.26
C ASN A 61 15.62 1.96 -6.01
N ASP A 62 16.52 1.12 -5.53
CA ASP A 62 17.52 1.47 -4.54
C ASP A 62 18.38 2.66 -5.01
N GLU A 63 19.17 3.24 -4.09
CA GLU A 63 20.01 4.42 -4.37
C GLU A 63 20.97 4.24 -5.57
N LYS A 64 21.34 2.99 -5.86
CA LYS A 64 22.23 2.64 -6.99
C LYS A 64 21.48 2.35 -8.28
N GLY A 65 20.15 2.37 -8.26
CA GLY A 65 19.28 2.15 -9.42
C GLY A 65 19.27 0.70 -9.92
N TRP A 66 19.73 -0.25 -9.11
CA TRP A 66 19.96 -1.64 -9.53
C TRP A 66 18.83 -2.58 -9.15
N ILE A 67 18.25 -2.39 -7.96
CA ILE A 67 17.19 -3.26 -7.44
C ILE A 67 15.92 -2.43 -7.29
N ASN A 68 14.81 -2.91 -7.87
CA ASN A 68 13.50 -2.35 -7.61
C ASN A 68 13.09 -2.67 -6.16
N THR A 69 12.85 -1.63 -5.37
CA THR A 69 12.48 -1.75 -3.95
C THR A 69 11.02 -1.43 -3.71
N GLU A 70 10.36 -0.72 -4.62
CA GLU A 70 8.97 -0.30 -4.47
C GLU A 70 8.19 -0.32 -5.80
N LEU A 71 6.98 -0.86 -5.74
CA LEU A 71 6.05 -0.94 -6.87
C LEU A 71 4.77 -0.19 -6.51
N GLY A 72 4.44 0.83 -7.29
CA GLY A 72 3.29 1.72 -7.07
C GLY A 72 2.26 1.57 -8.18
N PHE A 73 1.01 1.37 -7.80
CA PHE A 73 -0.10 1.21 -8.73
C PHE A 73 -1.25 2.12 -8.31
N SER A 74 -1.73 2.95 -9.24
CA SER A 74 -2.81 3.92 -8.97
C SER A 74 -3.93 3.78 -9.99
N LEU A 75 -5.15 3.50 -9.53
CA LEU A 75 -6.34 3.47 -10.37
C LEU A 75 -7.07 4.80 -10.26
N PRO A 76 -7.18 5.60 -11.34
CA PRO A 76 -7.99 6.80 -11.32
C PRO A 76 -9.45 6.44 -11.06
N VAL A 77 -10.12 7.17 -10.17
CA VAL A 77 -11.52 6.95 -9.82
C VAL A 77 -12.34 8.22 -10.01
N VAL A 78 -13.53 8.06 -10.57
CA VAL A 78 -14.54 9.12 -10.72
C VAL A 78 -15.68 8.88 -9.74
N ILE A 79 -16.01 9.89 -8.95
CA ILE A 79 -17.18 9.89 -8.04
C ILE A 79 -18.38 10.50 -8.78
N LYS A 80 -19.41 9.69 -9.01
CA LYS A 80 -20.63 10.13 -9.72
C LYS A 80 -21.38 11.18 -8.90
N PRO A 81 -21.99 12.19 -9.57
CA PRO A 81 -22.16 12.32 -11.02
C PRO A 81 -21.02 13.08 -11.73
N LYS A 82 -19.89 13.37 -11.05
CA LYS A 82 -18.76 14.10 -11.65
C LYS A 82 -18.21 13.34 -12.88
N ARG A 83 -17.51 14.07 -13.74
CA ARG A 83 -16.86 13.52 -14.94
C ARG A 83 -15.33 13.54 -14.88
N SER A 84 -14.77 14.28 -13.93
CA SER A 84 -13.32 14.35 -13.67
C SER A 84 -12.88 13.28 -12.68
N ILE A 85 -11.59 12.95 -12.71
CA ILE A 85 -10.95 12.14 -11.67
C ILE A 85 -11.09 12.88 -10.34
N CYS A 86 -11.46 12.15 -9.30
CA CYS A 86 -11.67 12.68 -7.95
C CYS A 86 -10.59 12.20 -6.97
N GLY A 87 -9.93 11.09 -7.30
CA GLY A 87 -8.85 10.51 -6.51
C GLY A 87 -8.44 9.16 -7.11
N TYR A 88 -7.59 8.46 -6.39
CA TYR A 88 -6.94 7.25 -6.84
C TYR A 88 -7.04 6.18 -5.76
N ILE A 89 -7.49 4.97 -6.13
CA ILE A 89 -7.23 3.80 -5.31
C ILE A 89 -5.79 3.40 -5.58
N VAL A 90 -4.98 3.32 -4.55
CA VAL A 90 -3.56 3.00 -4.69
C VAL A 90 -3.21 1.69 -4.02
N VAL A 91 -2.21 1.03 -4.60
CA VAL A 91 -1.53 -0.14 -4.04
C VAL A 91 -0.04 0.10 -4.18
N GLN A 92 0.68 0.09 -3.06
CA GLN A 92 2.12 0.21 -3.01
C GLN A 92 2.71 -1.05 -2.38
N ILE A 93 3.61 -1.74 -3.06
CA ILE A 93 4.38 -2.85 -2.51
C ILE A 93 5.76 -2.30 -2.18
N SER A 94 6.14 -2.29 -0.90
CA SER A 94 7.46 -1.84 -0.44
C SER A 94 8.24 -3.03 0.11
N LEU A 95 9.37 -3.32 -0.54
CA LEU A 95 10.27 -4.43 -0.21
C LEU A 95 11.40 -3.99 0.73
N ALA A 96 11.81 -2.73 0.62
CA ALA A 96 12.86 -2.10 1.41
C ALA A 96 12.63 -0.58 1.47
N GLY A 97 13.47 0.13 2.24
CA GLY A 97 13.44 1.59 2.32
C GLY A 97 12.33 2.13 3.22
N ASN A 98 11.90 3.35 2.96
CA ASN A 98 11.03 4.10 3.87
C ASN A 98 9.60 3.56 3.93
N GLY A 99 9.09 2.91 2.88
CA GLY A 99 7.77 2.27 2.91
C GLY A 99 7.62 1.19 3.99
N ILE A 100 8.72 0.52 4.35
CA ILE A 100 8.76 -0.45 5.46
C ILE A 100 9.34 0.13 6.76
N GLY A 101 9.69 1.42 6.78
CA GLY A 101 10.52 2.08 7.78
C GLY A 101 9.88 2.32 9.15
N ALA A 102 8.66 1.82 9.38
CA ALA A 102 8.06 1.85 10.71
C ALA A 102 8.95 1.10 11.70
N ALA A 103 9.09 1.63 12.91
CA ALA A 103 9.93 1.01 13.93
C ALA A 103 9.46 -0.41 14.23
N ASP A 104 10.42 -1.30 14.52
CA ASP A 104 10.23 -2.73 14.76
C ASP A 104 9.67 -3.53 13.56
N ASN A 105 9.46 -2.90 12.40
CA ASN A 105 9.13 -3.64 11.19
C ASN A 105 10.41 -4.11 10.48
N HIS A 106 10.41 -5.39 10.11
CA HIS A 106 11.50 -6.03 9.36
C HIS A 106 10.97 -6.82 8.16
N GLU A 107 9.73 -6.57 7.76
CA GLU A 107 9.05 -7.33 6.71
C GLU A 107 8.55 -6.42 5.58
N PRO A 108 8.48 -6.93 4.34
CA PRO A 108 7.85 -6.24 3.23
C PRO A 108 6.37 -5.98 3.48
N LEU A 109 5.91 -4.81 3.05
CA LEU A 109 4.53 -4.35 3.25
C LEU A 109 3.82 -4.12 1.91
N ILE A 110 2.49 -4.29 1.95
CA ILE A 110 1.57 -3.77 0.93
C ILE A 110 0.74 -2.68 1.58
N HIS A 111 0.81 -1.47 1.05
CA HIS A 111 -0.03 -0.35 1.44
C HIS A 111 -1.18 -0.22 0.45
N VAL A 112 -2.40 -0.11 0.96
CA VAL A 112 -3.62 0.06 0.17
C VAL A 112 -4.34 1.30 0.65
N GLY A 113 -4.67 2.20 -0.27
CA GLY A 113 -5.17 3.51 0.12
C GLY A 113 -6.05 4.21 -0.91
N TRP A 114 -6.46 5.42 -0.51
CA TRP A 114 -7.08 6.42 -1.35
C TRP A 114 -6.29 7.73 -1.24
N TRP A 115 -5.89 8.25 -2.41
CA TRP A 115 -5.01 9.41 -2.55
C TRP A 115 -5.64 10.42 -3.52
N GLY A 116 -5.35 11.70 -3.35
CA GLY A 116 -5.75 12.78 -4.26
C GLY A 116 -5.01 12.74 -5.60
N ALA A 117 -3.82 12.13 -5.62
CA ALA A 117 -2.92 12.01 -6.77
C ALA A 117 -2.39 10.57 -6.92
N PRO A 118 -1.88 10.18 -8.11
CA PRO A 118 -1.27 8.87 -8.28
C PRO A 118 0.09 8.80 -7.57
N ILE A 119 0.49 7.59 -7.16
CA ILE A 119 1.82 7.34 -6.58
C ILE A 119 2.91 7.79 -7.54
N ASP A 120 3.86 8.57 -7.02
CA ASP A 120 5.06 9.01 -7.73
C ASP A 120 6.39 8.66 -7.02
N PHE A 121 6.34 8.17 -5.78
CA PHE A 121 7.48 7.93 -4.91
C PHE A 121 8.32 9.17 -4.56
N GLU A 122 7.72 10.35 -4.68
CA GLU A 122 8.33 11.63 -4.30
C GLU A 122 7.46 12.31 -3.24
N GLU A 123 6.22 12.64 -3.61
CA GLU A 123 5.23 13.28 -2.73
C GLU A 123 4.12 12.31 -2.33
N PHE A 124 3.72 11.45 -3.28
CA PHE A 124 2.59 10.56 -3.09
C PHE A 124 3.07 9.11 -2.88
N LEU A 125 3.36 8.77 -1.63
CA LEU A 125 3.76 7.42 -1.19
C LEU A 125 3.50 7.20 0.30
N MET A 126 3.15 5.97 0.67
CA MET A 126 3.18 5.58 2.08
C MET A 126 4.63 5.38 2.50
N SER A 127 5.10 6.11 3.51
CA SER A 127 6.48 6.03 4.00
C SER A 127 6.56 6.30 5.50
N PHE A 128 7.66 5.91 6.13
CA PHE A 128 7.94 6.20 7.53
C PHE A 128 9.33 6.84 7.65
N PRO A 129 9.48 7.95 8.39
CA PRO A 129 8.41 8.70 9.07
C PRO A 129 7.39 9.28 8.07
N LEU A 130 6.12 9.35 8.48
CA LEU A 130 5.06 9.97 7.69
C LEU A 130 5.30 11.47 7.60
N ASP A 131 5.14 12.04 6.42
CA ASP A 131 5.13 13.50 6.30
C ASP A 131 3.92 14.08 7.05
N LEU A 132 4.20 15.05 7.90
CA LEU A 132 3.23 15.76 8.71
C LEU A 132 3.04 17.16 8.11
N ASP A 133 2.57 17.21 6.88
CA ASP A 133 2.16 18.48 6.29
C ASP A 133 1.08 19.11 7.18
N SER A 134 1.32 20.36 7.55
CA SER A 134 0.46 21.16 8.42
C SER A 134 -0.97 21.37 7.89
N GLU A 135 -1.20 21.12 6.61
CA GLU A 135 -2.53 21.21 5.99
C GLU A 135 -3.44 20.02 6.34
N PHE A 136 -2.89 18.89 6.79
CA PHE A 136 -3.63 17.66 7.06
C PHE A 136 -3.67 17.33 8.55
N ASP A 137 -4.83 16.91 9.04
CA ASP A 137 -4.96 16.32 10.37
C ASP A 137 -4.83 14.79 10.28
N LEU A 138 -3.64 14.28 10.64
CA LEU A 138 -3.34 12.85 10.64
C LEU A 138 -3.88 12.16 11.89
N SER A 139 -4.76 11.19 11.69
CA SER A 139 -5.25 10.28 12.72
C SER A 139 -4.94 8.81 12.38
N LEU A 140 -4.67 8.02 13.41
CA LEU A 140 -4.59 6.56 13.31
C LEU A 140 -5.87 5.96 13.90
N GLN A 141 -6.70 5.37 13.05
CA GLN A 141 -7.98 4.78 13.44
C GLN A 141 -7.86 3.27 13.63
N ALA A 142 -8.45 2.76 14.72
CA ALA A 142 -8.42 1.34 15.09
C ALA A 142 -7.01 0.72 15.09
N ASP A 143 -6.00 1.54 15.41
CA ASP A 143 -4.56 1.24 15.33
C ASP A 143 -4.07 0.81 13.93
N ARG A 144 -4.87 0.92 12.86
CA ARG A 144 -4.60 0.22 11.57
C ARG A 144 -4.74 1.09 10.33
N LEU A 145 -5.63 2.08 10.36
CA LEU A 145 -5.92 2.94 9.23
C LEU A 145 -5.38 4.34 9.50
N PHE A 146 -4.35 4.74 8.76
CA PHE A 146 -3.95 6.14 8.72
C PHE A 146 -4.98 6.91 7.90
N LYS A 147 -5.43 8.04 8.44
CA LYS A 147 -6.38 8.92 7.80
C LYS A 147 -5.89 10.36 7.90
N TRP A 148 -5.72 11.00 6.75
CA TRP A 148 -5.37 12.42 6.63
C TRP A 148 -6.65 13.17 6.28
N ALA A 149 -7.20 13.89 7.27
CA ALA A 149 -8.38 14.71 7.06
C ALA A 149 -7.98 16.09 6.54
N HIS A 150 -8.72 16.60 5.55
CA HIS A 150 -8.47 17.91 4.97
C HIS A 150 -9.73 18.77 4.96
N SER A 151 -9.57 20.09 5.10
CA SER A 151 -10.70 21.02 5.14
C SER A 151 -11.25 21.39 3.75
N GLN A 152 -10.43 21.27 2.71
CA GLN A 152 -10.75 21.70 1.33
C GLN A 152 -10.75 20.57 0.29
N TYR A 153 -10.22 19.40 0.65
CA TYR A 153 -10.05 18.23 -0.23
C TYR A 153 -10.71 17.02 0.41
N ASP A 154 -10.91 15.96 -0.37
CA ASP A 154 -11.44 14.70 0.16
C ASP A 154 -10.38 14.06 1.08
N ASP A 155 -10.84 13.42 2.17
CA ASP A 155 -9.95 12.73 3.10
C ASP A 155 -9.16 11.61 2.39
N GLU A 156 -7.89 11.48 2.76
CA GLU A 156 -7.02 10.40 2.30
C GLU A 156 -6.89 9.33 3.38
N TRP A 157 -6.65 8.10 2.96
CA TRP A 157 -6.47 6.99 3.90
C TRP A 157 -5.57 5.90 3.35
N CYS A 158 -4.90 5.21 4.26
CA CYS A 158 -4.03 4.09 3.94
C CYS A 158 -3.97 3.09 5.09
N TYR A 159 -4.05 1.80 4.78
CA TYR A 159 -3.69 0.74 5.70
C TYR A 159 -2.63 -0.16 5.07
N SER A 160 -1.88 -0.84 5.91
CA SER A 160 -0.81 -1.73 5.48
C SER A 160 -1.14 -3.18 5.81
N LEU A 161 -0.65 -4.09 4.98
CA LEU A 161 -0.65 -5.53 5.18
C LEU A 161 0.80 -6.02 5.11
N TYR A 162 1.13 -7.09 5.83
CA TYR A 162 2.36 -7.80 5.52
C TYR A 162 2.23 -8.49 4.18
N LEU A 163 3.22 -8.35 3.30
CA LEU A 163 3.23 -9.02 2.00
C LEU A 163 3.09 -10.54 2.16
N THR A 164 3.71 -11.08 3.22
CA THR A 164 3.71 -12.52 3.57
C THR A 164 2.34 -13.06 3.99
N ASP A 165 1.37 -12.19 4.28
CA ASP A 165 0.00 -12.62 4.61
C ASP A 165 -0.83 -12.98 3.38
N ILE A 166 -0.45 -12.54 2.18
CA ILE A 166 -1.23 -12.72 0.95
C ILE A 166 -0.66 -13.88 0.15
N ASN A 167 -1.29 -15.05 0.27
CA ASN A 167 -0.79 -16.29 -0.34
C ASN A 167 -1.77 -16.90 -1.35
N SER A 168 -2.94 -16.27 -1.55
CA SER A 168 -3.99 -16.78 -2.42
C SER A 168 -4.89 -15.67 -2.96
N PRO A 169 -5.65 -15.93 -4.04
CA PRO A 169 -6.71 -15.01 -4.48
C PRO A 169 -7.77 -14.75 -3.41
N ALA A 170 -8.03 -15.72 -2.52
CA ALA A 170 -8.95 -15.54 -1.40
C ALA A 170 -8.43 -14.50 -0.39
N ASP A 171 -7.11 -14.46 -0.16
CA ASP A 171 -6.49 -13.43 0.68
C ASP A 171 -6.62 -12.04 0.05
N VAL A 172 -6.44 -11.92 -1.27
CA VAL A 172 -6.68 -10.64 -1.98
C VAL A 172 -8.12 -10.17 -1.77
N GLN A 173 -9.10 -11.08 -1.86
CA GLN A 173 -10.50 -10.74 -1.60
C GLN A 173 -10.72 -10.28 -0.16
N ALA A 174 -10.24 -11.07 0.81
CA ALA A 174 -10.50 -10.85 2.23
C ALA A 174 -9.75 -9.65 2.80
N LEU A 175 -8.51 -9.43 2.38
CA LEU A 175 -7.58 -8.47 2.98
C LEU A 175 -7.49 -7.16 2.21
N ILE A 176 -7.83 -7.14 0.92
CA ILE A 176 -7.72 -5.94 0.06
C ILE A 176 -9.07 -5.52 -0.48
N VAL A 177 -9.74 -6.38 -1.25
CA VAL A 177 -10.95 -6.01 -1.99
C VAL A 177 -12.10 -5.66 -1.06
N ASN A 178 -12.42 -6.54 -0.11
CA ASN A 178 -13.54 -6.32 0.81
C ASN A 178 -13.33 -5.07 1.68
N PRO A 179 -12.14 -4.85 2.27
CA PRO A 179 -11.85 -3.61 2.99
C PRO A 179 -11.98 -2.36 2.13
N VAL A 180 -11.42 -2.36 0.91
CA VAL A 180 -11.54 -1.22 -0.01
C VAL A 180 -13.01 -0.93 -0.32
N LYS A 181 -13.81 -1.95 -0.61
CA LYS A 181 -15.27 -1.77 -0.83
C LYS A 181 -15.95 -1.15 0.40
N ALA A 182 -15.64 -1.66 1.60
CA ALA A 182 -16.24 -1.19 2.84
C ALA A 182 -15.88 0.28 3.12
N LEU A 183 -14.60 0.65 2.93
CA LEU A 183 -14.12 2.03 3.09
C LEU A 183 -14.75 2.98 2.05
N LEU A 184 -14.83 2.56 0.78
CA LEU A 184 -15.53 3.34 -0.26
C LEU A 184 -17.03 3.50 0.02
N ALA A 185 -17.65 2.51 0.66
CA ALA A 185 -19.04 2.59 1.12
C ALA A 185 -19.22 3.47 2.38
N GLY A 186 -18.13 3.96 2.98
CA GLY A 186 -18.16 4.84 4.14
C GLY A 186 -18.16 4.12 5.48
N SER A 187 -17.79 2.83 5.51
CA SER A 187 -17.58 2.11 6.78
C SER A 187 -16.38 2.69 7.52
N ASP A 188 -16.44 2.69 8.86
CA ASP A 188 -15.30 3.07 9.69
C ASP A 188 -14.16 2.01 9.64
N ALA A 189 -13.00 2.37 10.19
CA ALA A 189 -11.82 1.52 10.20
C ALA A 189 -12.05 0.18 10.94
N GLU A 190 -12.79 0.19 12.06
CA GLU A 190 -13.07 -1.03 12.81
C GLU A 190 -13.89 -2.01 11.98
N GLN A 191 -14.95 -1.53 11.32
CA GLN A 191 -15.82 -2.35 10.50
C GLN A 191 -15.08 -2.85 9.25
N ALA A 192 -14.44 -1.95 8.51
CA ALA A 192 -13.77 -2.28 7.25
C ALA A 192 -12.57 -3.22 7.43
N LEU A 193 -11.84 -3.10 8.56
CA LEU A 193 -10.63 -3.87 8.84
C LEU A 193 -10.84 -4.99 9.87
N SER A 194 -12.06 -5.20 10.37
CA SER A 194 -12.39 -6.20 11.41
C SER A 194 -11.92 -7.62 11.09
N ARG A 195 -11.90 -8.00 9.81
CA ARG A 195 -11.50 -9.34 9.34
C ARG A 195 -10.16 -9.35 8.64
N THR A 196 -9.42 -8.24 8.69
CA THR A 196 -8.11 -8.14 8.07
C THR A 196 -7.02 -8.39 9.09
N ARG A 197 -5.86 -8.78 8.56
CA ARG A 197 -4.57 -8.80 9.26
C ARG A 197 -3.82 -7.48 9.03
N ALA A 198 -4.54 -6.36 8.96
CA ALA A 198 -3.91 -5.06 8.78
C ALA A 198 -2.91 -4.79 9.91
N VAL A 199 -1.73 -4.31 9.51
CA VAL A 199 -0.63 -3.99 10.41
C VAL A 199 -1.15 -2.98 11.43
N ARG A 200 -0.88 -3.28 12.69
CA ARG A 200 -1.22 -2.39 13.80
C ARG A 200 -0.03 -1.50 14.09
N TYR A 201 -0.31 -0.23 14.35
CA TYR A 201 0.69 0.77 14.63
C TYR A 201 0.43 1.44 15.97
N GLU A 202 1.50 1.94 16.57
CA GLU A 202 1.46 2.85 17.71
C GLU A 202 2.37 4.05 17.43
N LYS A 203 1.88 5.25 17.76
CA LYS A 203 2.66 6.48 17.59
C LYS A 203 3.83 6.49 18.57
N LEU A 204 5.03 6.78 18.09
CA LEU A 204 6.16 6.99 18.99
C LEU A 204 6.10 8.40 19.61
N LEU A 205 5.88 8.46 20.93
CA LEU A 205 5.83 9.72 21.68
C LEU A 205 7.19 10.40 21.82
N HIS A 206 8.27 9.60 21.78
CA HIS A 206 9.65 10.03 21.88
C HIS A 206 10.42 9.49 20.68
N GLY A 207 10.39 10.25 19.57
CA GLY A 207 11.00 9.86 18.31
C GLY A 207 10.89 10.98 17.27
N GLU A 208 11.29 10.68 16.04
CA GLU A 208 11.08 11.57 14.90
C GLU A 208 9.57 11.79 14.67
N PRO A 209 9.11 13.04 14.43
CA PRO A 209 7.71 13.30 14.06
C PRO A 209 7.30 12.44 12.86
N GLY A 210 6.06 11.93 12.88
CA GLY A 210 5.58 11.03 11.82
C GLY A 210 6.04 9.58 11.97
N GLN A 211 6.89 9.26 12.96
CA GLN A 211 7.32 7.89 13.21
C GLN A 211 6.27 7.09 13.98
N TYR A 212 6.04 5.87 13.51
CA TYR A 212 5.21 4.86 14.15
C TYR A 212 6.02 3.58 14.35
N ARG A 213 5.63 2.77 15.32
CA ARG A 213 6.11 1.40 15.45
C ARG A 213 5.02 0.42 15.04
N THR A 214 5.42 -0.73 14.51
CA THR A 214 4.50 -1.85 14.33
C THR A 214 4.29 -2.57 15.66
N LEU A 215 3.05 -3.00 15.91
CA LEU A 215 2.71 -3.84 17.04
C LEU A 215 2.81 -5.32 16.64
N PRO A 216 3.10 -6.23 17.59
CA PRO A 216 3.10 -7.66 17.32
C PRO A 216 1.79 -8.15 16.70
N ARG A 217 1.91 -9.13 15.79
CA ARG A 217 0.78 -9.80 15.14
C ARG A 217 -0.11 -10.56 16.12
#